data_AF-A0A847ASS7-F1
#
_entry.id   AF-A0A847ASS7-F1
#
_cell.length_a   1.000
_cell.length_b   1.000
_cell.length_c   1.000
_cell.angle_alpha   90.00
_cell.angle_beta   90.00
_cell.angle_gamma   90.00
#
_symmetry.space_group_name_H-M   'P 1'
#
loop_
_entity.id
_entity.type
_entity.pdbx_description
1 polymer ?
#
loop_
_entity_poly.entity_id
_entity_poly.type
_entity_poly.pdbx_seq_one_letter_code
_entity_poly.pdbx_strand_id
1 'polypeptide(L)'
;ALDKAVEFLLEHWRIRKPIGPCHYGIGTLFMQVEYPFRNYNLFEYVYVLSFYNQAKEDKRFLEALDALKSKMVDGQIVVKRVVPKLAGFSFCKKGKTSILATKRYHEILKNLQI
;
A
#
# COMPACT_ATOMS: atom_id res chain seq x y z
N ALA A 1 -7.09 -5.23 -21.67
CA ALA A 1 -5.88 -5.85 -21.04
C ALA A 1 -5.65 -5.31 -19.64
N LEU A 2 -5.69 -3.98 -19.47
CA LEU A 2 -5.54 -3.30 -18.18
C LEU A 2 -6.58 -3.74 -17.12
N ASP A 3 -7.86 -3.81 -17.49
CA ASP A 3 -8.94 -4.24 -16.59
C ASP A 3 -8.72 -5.65 -16.02
N LYS A 4 -8.14 -6.56 -16.83
CA LYS A 4 -7.77 -7.91 -16.37
C LYS A 4 -6.62 -7.87 -15.37
N ALA A 5 -5.69 -6.94 -15.52
CA ALA A 5 -4.58 -6.75 -14.57
C ALA A 5 -5.07 -6.14 -13.25
N VAL A 6 -6.01 -5.19 -13.31
CA VAL A 6 -6.70 -4.64 -12.13
C VAL A 6 -7.45 -5.75 -11.39
N GLU A 7 -8.25 -6.54 -12.12
CA GLU A 7 -8.98 -7.67 -11.55
C GLU A 7 -8.05 -8.71 -10.92
N PHE A 8 -6.91 -9.01 -11.55
CA PHE A 8 -5.90 -9.90 -10.97
C PHE A 8 -5.38 -9.40 -9.63
N LEU A 9 -5.05 -8.11 -9.52
CA LEU A 9 -4.60 -7.52 -8.26
C LEU A 9 -5.70 -7.53 -7.20
N LEU A 10 -6.94 -7.23 -7.58
CA LEU A 10 -8.09 -7.28 -6.67
C LEU A 10 -8.34 -8.72 -6.18
N GLU A 11 -8.30 -9.71 -7.06
CA GLU A 11 -8.42 -11.13 -6.67
C GLU A 11 -7.29 -11.57 -5.74
N HIS A 12 -6.08 -11.01 -5.88
CA HIS A 12 -5.00 -11.33 -4.96
C HIS A 12 -5.34 -10.96 -3.50
N TRP A 13 -6.08 -9.86 -3.27
CA TRP A 13 -6.59 -9.49 -1.93
C TRP A 13 -7.47 -10.58 -1.30
N ARG A 14 -8.28 -11.24 -2.13
CA ARG A 14 -9.15 -12.35 -1.72
C ARG A 14 -8.36 -13.65 -1.54
N ILE A 15 -7.48 -13.98 -2.48
CA ILE A 15 -6.73 -15.24 -2.49
C ILE A 15 -5.69 -15.28 -1.36
N ARG A 16 -4.98 -14.17 -1.14
CA ARG A 16 -3.89 -13.96 -0.15
C ARG A 16 -2.68 -14.90 -0.22
N LYS A 17 -2.81 -16.07 -0.82
CA LYS A 17 -1.74 -17.04 -1.01
C LYS A 17 -0.72 -16.54 -2.03
N PRO A 18 0.55 -16.98 -1.94
CA PRO A 18 1.53 -16.78 -3.00
C PRO A 18 1.00 -17.19 -4.36
N ILE A 19 0.91 -16.24 -5.29
CA ILE A 19 0.55 -16.49 -6.70
C ILE A 19 1.70 -16.10 -7.64
N GLY A 20 1.90 -16.89 -8.69
CA GLY A 20 3.04 -16.79 -9.60
C GLY A 20 2.94 -15.61 -10.59
N PRO A 21 4.03 -15.26 -11.30
CA PRO A 21 5.37 -15.85 -11.29
C PRO A 21 6.27 -15.38 -10.12
N CYS A 22 5.88 -14.30 -9.42
CA CYS A 22 6.70 -13.68 -8.37
C CYS A 22 6.48 -14.25 -6.96
N HIS A 23 5.51 -15.16 -6.78
CA HIS A 23 5.22 -15.85 -5.51
C HIS A 23 4.99 -14.92 -4.31
N TYR A 24 4.39 -13.74 -4.57
CA TYR A 24 3.96 -12.83 -3.51
C TYR A 24 2.61 -13.25 -2.96
N GLY A 25 2.48 -13.20 -1.64
CA GLY A 25 1.21 -13.37 -0.93
C GLY A 25 0.90 -12.15 -0.04
N ILE A 26 -0.34 -12.05 0.40
CA ILE A 26 -0.83 -11.01 1.32
C ILE A 26 -0.82 -11.57 2.74
N GLY A 27 0.27 -11.31 3.44
CA GLY A 27 0.49 -11.70 4.83
C GLY A 27 1.07 -10.57 5.67
N THR A 28 1.68 -10.92 6.81
CA THR A 28 2.19 -9.95 7.79
C THR A 28 3.14 -8.90 7.19
N LEU A 29 4.05 -9.31 6.31
CA LEU A 29 5.01 -8.39 5.69
C LEU A 29 4.37 -7.45 4.67
N PHE A 30 3.36 -7.93 3.93
CA PHE A 30 2.59 -7.11 3.00
C PHE A 30 1.81 -6.03 3.76
N MET A 31 1.22 -6.36 4.91
CA MET A 31 0.43 -5.43 5.73
C MET A 31 1.27 -4.33 6.42
N GLN A 32 2.59 -4.39 6.34
CA GLN A 32 3.49 -3.41 6.94
C GLN A 32 3.89 -2.36 5.91
N VAL A 33 3.42 -1.12 6.11
CA VAL A 33 3.86 0.02 5.29
C VAL A 33 5.36 0.22 5.47
N GLU A 34 6.09 0.24 4.36
CA GLU A 34 7.52 0.53 4.36
C GLU A 34 7.80 1.93 3.81
N TYR A 35 8.96 2.47 4.15
CA TYR A 35 9.49 3.66 3.48
C TYR A 35 11.02 3.61 3.44
N PRO A 36 11.67 3.95 2.30
CA PRO A 36 11.09 4.28 1.00
C PRO A 36 10.32 3.13 0.34
N PHE A 37 9.28 3.45 -0.43
CA PHE A 37 8.44 2.47 -1.14
C PHE A 37 9.25 1.72 -2.20
N ARG A 38 9.36 0.39 -2.08
CA ARG A 38 10.16 -0.44 -3.02
C ARG A 38 9.57 -1.82 -3.31
N ASN A 39 8.87 -2.39 -2.34
CA ASN A 39 8.31 -3.71 -2.39
C ASN A 39 6.80 -3.63 -2.62
N TYR A 40 6.28 -4.74 -3.13
CA TYR A 40 4.86 -4.99 -3.17
C TYR A 40 4.32 -5.18 -1.73
N ASN A 41 3.78 -4.11 -1.16
CA ASN A 41 3.16 -4.07 0.16
C ASN A 41 1.81 -3.34 0.08
N LEU A 42 1.10 -3.26 1.21
CA LEU A 42 -0.22 -2.64 1.32
C LEU A 42 -0.26 -1.21 0.77
N PHE A 43 0.77 -0.40 1.01
CA PHE A 43 0.80 0.97 0.51
C PHE A 43 0.87 0.98 -1.01
N GLU A 44 1.84 0.26 -1.59
CA GLU A 44 2.03 0.23 -3.05
C GLU A 44 0.81 -0.35 -3.76
N TYR A 45 0.20 -1.38 -3.18
CA TYR A 45 -1.02 -2.00 -3.68
C TYR A 45 -2.18 -1.00 -3.80
N VAL A 46 -2.49 -0.30 -2.71
CA VAL A 46 -3.57 0.71 -2.69
C VAL A 46 -3.20 1.89 -3.58
N TYR A 47 -1.94 2.33 -3.56
CA TYR A 47 -1.46 3.43 -4.38
C TYR A 47 -1.67 3.15 -5.86
N VAL A 48 -1.22 2.01 -6.37
CA VAL A 48 -1.40 1.61 -7.77
C VAL A 48 -2.86 1.47 -8.14
N LEU A 49 -3.66 0.80 -7.31
CA LEU A 49 -5.08 0.59 -7.60
C LEU A 49 -5.88 1.90 -7.62
N SER A 50 -5.47 2.91 -6.86
CA SER A 50 -6.15 4.22 -6.85
C SER A 50 -6.18 4.91 -8.21
N PHE A 51 -5.29 4.57 -9.14
CA PHE A 51 -5.28 5.16 -10.49
C PHE A 51 -6.37 4.61 -11.41
N TYR A 52 -6.99 3.47 -11.08
CA TYR A 52 -7.91 2.77 -11.97
C TYR A 52 -9.35 2.90 -11.49
N ASN A 53 -10.21 3.50 -12.32
CA ASN A 53 -11.61 3.72 -11.96
C ASN A 53 -12.35 2.43 -11.57
N GLN A 54 -12.06 1.31 -12.24
CA GLN A 54 -12.64 0.00 -11.90
C GLN A 54 -12.36 -0.42 -10.45
N ALA A 55 -11.19 -0.07 -9.90
CA ALA A 55 -10.83 -0.46 -8.54
C ALA A 55 -11.49 0.42 -7.47
N LYS A 56 -11.78 1.70 -7.77
CA LYS A 56 -12.20 2.69 -6.76
C LYS A 56 -13.49 2.31 -6.03
N GLU A 57 -14.42 1.70 -6.76
CA GLU A 57 -15.71 1.23 -6.23
C GLU A 57 -15.68 -0.26 -5.80
N ASP A 58 -14.55 -0.95 -5.99
CA ASP A 58 -14.46 -2.36 -5.68
C ASP A 58 -14.30 -2.58 -4.17
N LYS A 59 -15.13 -3.45 -3.60
CA LYS A 59 -15.12 -3.76 -2.16
C LYS A 59 -13.75 -4.23 -1.67
N ARG A 60 -13.01 -5.01 -2.46
CA ARG A 60 -11.67 -5.54 -2.11
C ARG A 60 -10.66 -4.40 -1.99
N PHE A 61 -10.76 -3.41 -2.87
CA PHE A 61 -9.95 -2.20 -2.79
C PHE A 61 -10.32 -1.36 -1.57
N LEU A 62 -11.61 -1.14 -1.31
CA LEU A 62 -12.07 -0.36 -0.16
C LEU A 62 -11.61 -0.99 1.17
N GLU A 63 -11.67 -2.32 1.29
CA GLU A 63 -11.11 -3.05 2.43
C GLU A 63 -9.60 -2.83 2.59
N ALA A 64 -8.85 -2.84 1.48
CA ALA A 64 -7.41 -2.59 1.51
C ALA A 64 -7.09 -1.12 1.87
N LEU A 65 -7.88 -0.17 1.37
CA LEU A 65 -7.77 1.24 1.69
C LEU A 65 -8.03 1.49 3.18
N ASP A 66 -9.07 0.89 3.75
CA ASP A 66 -9.36 1.00 5.17
C ASP A 66 -8.28 0.31 6.03
N ALA A 67 -7.75 -0.83 5.55
CA ALA A 67 -6.60 -1.44 6.17
C ALA A 67 -5.38 -0.52 6.16
N LEU A 68 -5.15 0.27 5.10
CA LEU A 68 -4.08 1.28 5.04
C LEU A 68 -4.35 2.44 6.00
N LYS A 69 -5.56 2.98 6.03
CA LYS A 69 -5.98 4.03 6.99
C LYS A 69 -5.72 3.61 8.44
N SER A 70 -5.98 2.35 8.78
CA SER A 70 -5.70 1.79 10.12
C SER A 70 -4.20 1.76 10.50
N LYS A 71 -3.28 2.03 9.55
CA LYS A 71 -1.83 2.10 9.80
C LYS A 71 -1.33 3.53 10.05
N MET A 72 -2.24 4.49 10.01
CA MET A 72 -1.93 5.90 10.22
C MET A 72 -2.12 6.29 11.68
N VAL A 73 -1.43 7.37 12.10
CA VAL A 73 -1.61 8.05 13.38
C VAL A 73 -1.69 9.53 13.07
N ASP A 74 -2.70 10.22 13.59
CA ASP A 74 -2.94 11.65 13.38
C ASP A 74 -2.87 12.07 11.90
N GLY A 75 -3.47 11.26 11.01
CA GLY A 75 -3.49 11.52 9.58
C GLY A 75 -2.14 11.31 8.87
N GLN A 76 -1.14 10.74 9.53
CA GLN A 76 0.19 10.50 8.96
C GLN A 76 0.53 9.01 8.85
N ILE A 77 1.24 8.65 7.79
CA ILE A 77 1.73 7.29 7.57
C ILE A 77 2.84 6.95 8.57
N VAL A 78 2.66 5.86 9.32
CA VAL A 78 3.69 5.30 10.20
C VAL A 78 4.52 4.26 9.46
N VAL A 79 5.84 4.46 9.45
CA VAL A 79 6.78 3.54 8.79
C VAL A 79 6.97 2.29 9.64
N LYS A 80 6.48 1.14 9.20
CA LYS A 80 6.61 -0.15 9.92
C LYS A 80 7.86 -0.92 9.51
N ARG A 81 8.30 -0.76 8.26
CA ARG A 81 9.52 -1.38 7.74
C ARG A 81 10.43 -0.34 7.09
N VAL A 82 11.73 -0.54 7.32
CA VAL A 82 12.80 0.28 6.77
C VAL A 82 13.85 -0.68 6.27
N VAL A 83 14.52 -0.33 5.19
CA VAL A 83 15.66 -1.10 4.74
C VAL A 83 16.85 -0.83 5.65
N PRO A 84 17.53 -1.88 6.17
CA PRO A 84 18.58 -1.71 7.18
C PRO A 84 19.65 -0.67 6.81
N LYS A 85 20.08 -0.66 5.55
CA LYS A 85 21.07 0.31 5.02
C LYS A 85 20.61 1.78 5.09
N LEU A 86 19.31 2.03 5.21
CA LEU A 86 18.73 3.37 5.29
C LEU A 86 18.25 3.75 6.70
N ALA A 87 18.24 2.83 7.66
CA ALA A 87 17.70 3.06 9.00
C ALA A 87 18.41 4.19 9.78
N GLY A 88 19.66 4.51 9.41
CA GLY A 88 20.43 5.62 9.96
C GLY A 88 19.87 7.00 9.59
N PHE A 89 19.24 7.16 8.43
CA PHE A 89 18.77 8.47 7.94
C PHE A 89 17.51 8.95 8.67
N SER A 90 17.35 10.27 8.77
CA SER A 90 16.24 10.92 9.46
C SER A 90 14.88 10.71 8.78
N PHE A 91 14.84 10.46 7.47
CA PHE A 91 13.61 10.42 6.69
C PHE A 91 12.84 9.09 6.72
N CYS A 92 13.43 8.00 7.23
CA CYS A 92 12.80 6.67 7.23
C CYS A 92 13.00 5.95 8.57
N LYS A 93 12.53 6.55 9.66
CA LYS A 93 12.61 5.93 10.99
C LYS A 93 11.46 4.96 11.24
N LYS A 94 11.79 3.71 11.56
CA LYS A 94 10.81 2.68 11.93
C LYS A 94 10.03 3.13 13.17
N GLY A 95 8.71 2.96 13.14
CA GLY A 95 7.79 3.35 14.21
C GLY A 95 7.49 4.85 14.29
N LYS A 96 8.00 5.66 13.35
CA LYS A 96 7.73 7.10 13.28
C LYS A 96 6.86 7.44 12.09
N THR A 97 6.17 8.57 12.17
CA THR A 97 5.44 9.15 11.04
C THR A 97 6.42 9.63 9.98
N SER A 98 6.01 9.58 8.71
CA SER A 98 6.80 10.09 7.58
C SER A 98 5.98 11.08 6.77
N ILE A 99 6.43 12.34 6.74
CA ILE A 99 5.83 13.42 5.95
C ILE A 99 5.85 13.05 4.45
N LEU A 100 6.97 12.48 3.98
CA LEU A 100 7.13 12.10 2.58
C LEU A 100 6.21 10.94 2.17
N ALA A 101 6.04 9.94 3.05
CA ALA A 101 5.07 8.86 2.83
C ALA A 101 3.63 9.39 2.88
N THR A 102 3.35 10.31 3.79
CA THR A 102 2.02 10.95 3.92
C THR A 102 1.66 11.79 2.70
N LYS A 103 2.64 12.47 2.08
CA LYS A 103 2.42 13.16 0.81
C LYS A 103 1.91 12.22 -0.29
N ARG A 104 2.49 11.01 -0.39
CA ARG A 104 2.02 9.99 -1.34
C ARG A 104 0.63 9.46 -0.98
N TYR A 105 0.29 9.38 0.30
CA TYR A 105 -1.07 9.04 0.72
C TYR A 105 -2.09 10.09 0.24
N HIS A 106 -1.77 11.37 0.29
CA HIS A 106 -2.66 12.41 -0.25
C HIS A 106 -2.85 12.30 -1.77
N GLU A 107 -1.90 11.74 -2.51
CA GLU A 107 -2.09 11.43 -3.94
C GLU A 107 -3.15 10.34 -4.14
N ILE A 108 -3.23 9.35 -3.24
CA ILE A 108 -4.30 8.34 -3.23
C ILE A 108 -5.65 9.02 -3.03
N LEU A 109 -5.78 9.90 -2.03
CA LEU A 109 -7.02 10.62 -1.77
C LEU A 109 -7.45 11.46 -2.97
N LYS A 110 -6.51 12.20 -3.57
CA LYS A 110 -6.75 12.96 -4.81
C LYS A 110 -7.25 12.08 -5.95
N ASN A 111 -6.67 10.89 -6.13
CA ASN A 111 -7.11 9.95 -7.17
C ASN A 111 -8.54 9.43 -6.93
N LEU A 112 -8.92 9.29 -5.66
CA LEU A 112 -10.26 8.92 -5.21
C LEU A 112 -11.24 10.09 -5.17
N GLN A 113 -10.77 11.32 -5.40
CA GLN A 113 -11.56 12.55 -5.33
C GLN A 113 -12.19 12.78 -3.94
N ILE A 114 -11.43 12.43 -2.89
CA ILE A 114 -11.77 12.63 -1.48
C ILE A 114 -10.70 13.42 -0.74
#